data_AF-A0AAD8QX75-F1
#
_entry.id   AF-A0AAD8QX75-F1
#
_cell.length_a   1.000
_cell.length_b   1.000
_cell.length_c   1.000
_cell.angle_alpha   90.00
_cell.angle_beta   90.00
_cell.angle_gamma   90.00
#
_symmetry.space_group_name_H-M   'P 1'
#
loop_
_entity.id
_entity.type
_entity.pdbx_description
1 polymer ?
#
loop_
_entity_poly.entity_id
_entity_poly.type
_entity_poly.pdbx_seq_one_letter_code
_entity_poly.pdbx_strand_id
1 'polypeptide(L)'
;MDGAVRSVWAENFDTESQVLHQVAPHAQHVALNVQYPGCVVVHSNGRHHRDLTTDERYEVIRANLALLKALQVGIAVLTVDGQRFAWEFNLQGFDIESDVDARDPKSIAYLTDCGVDFNRLPRDGIDGCKLRCLLQDSGLLKARPSWATFTGAYHVAYFVTIMSGKKLPDSVDAFMEMVREFVGPLYDVKRLAREHDGSCVGALSNVVKKLAVMPPGEEIPKSKPAGTGSMLALLAFETLKQKLGTNMEKYCHELCGLQAI
;
A
#
# COMPACT_ATOMS: atom_id res chain seq x y z
N MET A 1 6.35 10.85 -18.52
CA MET A 1 5.50 9.84 -17.87
C MET A 1 4.31 9.47 -18.76
N ASP A 2 4.22 8.22 -19.24
CA ASP A 2 2.92 7.65 -19.60
C ASP A 2 2.28 7.10 -18.32
N GLY A 3 1.09 7.60 -17.99
CA GLY A 3 0.27 7.13 -16.86
C GLY A 3 0.20 8.10 -15.67
N ALA A 4 -0.52 9.21 -15.81
CA ALA A 4 -0.96 9.98 -14.65
C ALA A 4 -1.76 9.10 -13.67
N VAL A 5 -1.64 9.37 -12.37
CA VAL A 5 -2.42 8.65 -11.34
C VAL A 5 -3.91 8.89 -11.58
N ARG A 6 -4.66 7.80 -11.70
CA ARG A 6 -6.09 7.78 -12.00
C ARG A 6 -6.86 7.81 -10.69
N SER A 7 -7.38 8.97 -10.32
CA SER A 7 -8.21 9.12 -9.11
C SER A 7 -9.58 8.49 -9.36
N VAL A 8 -9.91 7.45 -8.59
CA VAL A 8 -11.14 6.66 -8.73
C VAL A 8 -12.07 6.97 -7.57
N TRP A 9 -13.28 7.36 -7.93
CA TRP A 9 -14.42 7.66 -7.07
C TRP A 9 -15.62 6.84 -7.58
N ALA A 10 -16.74 6.88 -6.88
CA ALA A 10 -17.95 6.15 -7.28
C ALA A 10 -18.42 6.51 -8.70
N GLU A 11 -18.26 7.78 -9.12
CA GLU A 11 -18.73 8.30 -10.41
C GLU A 11 -17.99 7.72 -11.63
N ASN A 12 -16.71 7.39 -11.50
CA ASN A 12 -15.88 6.87 -12.59
C ASN A 12 -15.42 5.42 -12.35
N PHE A 13 -15.89 4.78 -11.27
CA PHE A 13 -15.50 3.43 -10.88
C PHE A 13 -15.67 2.42 -12.02
N ASP A 14 -16.80 2.44 -12.73
CA ASP A 14 -17.06 1.48 -13.82
C ASP A 14 -16.14 1.70 -15.03
N THR A 15 -15.83 2.96 -15.34
CA THR A 15 -14.90 3.30 -16.44
C THR A 15 -13.49 2.80 -16.12
N GLU A 16 -13.02 3.07 -14.90
CA GLU A 16 -11.69 2.65 -14.45
C GLU A 16 -11.59 1.14 -14.23
N SER A 17 -12.70 0.50 -13.86
CA SER A 17 -12.81 -0.96 -13.79
C SER A 17 -12.54 -1.61 -15.15
N GLN A 18 -13.09 -1.07 -16.24
CA GLN A 18 -12.86 -1.57 -17.59
C GLN A 18 -11.38 -1.48 -17.99
N VAL A 19 -10.71 -0.38 -17.64
CA VAL A 19 -9.27 -0.23 -17.89
C VAL A 19 -8.49 -1.25 -17.08
N LEU A 20 -8.81 -1.42 -15.79
CA LEU A 20 -8.14 -2.40 -14.94
C LEU A 20 -8.34 -3.83 -15.46
N HIS A 21 -9.53 -4.20 -15.96
CA HIS A 21 -9.77 -5.52 -16.58
C HIS A 21 -8.89 -5.79 -17.81
N GLN A 22 -8.51 -4.75 -18.55
CA GLN A 22 -7.60 -4.88 -19.70
C GLN A 22 -6.14 -4.98 -19.25
N VAL A 23 -5.76 -4.28 -18.18
CA VAL A 23 -4.37 -4.17 -17.72
C VAL A 23 -3.97 -5.33 -16.80
N ALA A 24 -4.82 -5.69 -15.84
CA ALA A 24 -4.51 -6.60 -14.75
C ALA A 24 -4.05 -8.01 -15.19
N PRO A 25 -4.61 -8.63 -16.26
CA PRO A 25 -4.13 -9.93 -16.73
C PRO A 25 -2.68 -9.91 -17.24
N HIS A 26 -2.16 -8.73 -17.60
CA HIS A 26 -0.80 -8.52 -18.11
C HIS A 26 0.15 -7.98 -17.03
N ALA A 27 -0.29 -7.91 -15.78
CA ALA A 27 0.51 -7.40 -14.67
C ALA A 27 1.76 -8.27 -14.45
N GLN A 28 2.94 -7.66 -14.56
CA GLN A 28 4.22 -8.28 -14.24
C GLN A 28 4.62 -7.94 -12.81
N HIS A 29 4.51 -6.65 -12.45
CA HIS A 29 4.75 -6.17 -11.10
C HIS A 29 3.64 -5.22 -10.65
N VAL A 30 3.37 -5.24 -9.35
CA VAL A 30 2.35 -4.41 -8.73
C VAL A 30 2.96 -3.75 -7.51
N ALA A 31 2.66 -2.49 -7.27
CA ALA A 31 2.97 -1.83 -6.01
C ALA A 31 1.70 -1.40 -5.30
N LEU A 32 1.69 -1.57 -3.99
CA LEU A 32 0.58 -1.26 -3.10
C LEU A 32 0.97 -0.15 -2.13
N ASN A 33 0.06 0.79 -1.91
CA ASN A 33 0.13 1.76 -0.84
C ASN A 33 -1.28 2.05 -0.32
N VAL A 34 -1.48 2.19 0.99
CA VAL A 34 -2.80 2.47 1.58
C VAL A 34 -2.69 3.68 2.49
N GLN A 35 -3.62 4.64 2.37
CA GLN A 35 -3.79 5.71 3.33
C GLN A 35 -4.87 5.35 4.35
N TYR A 36 -4.61 5.65 5.62
CA TYR A 36 -5.47 5.35 6.76
C TYR A 36 -5.24 6.41 7.85
N PRO A 37 -6.19 6.64 8.78
CA PRO A 37 -6.16 7.78 9.70
C PRO A 37 -5.22 7.55 10.91
N GLY A 38 -4.00 7.06 10.67
CA GLY A 38 -2.92 6.95 11.64
C GLY A 38 -2.95 5.69 12.49
N CYS A 39 -2.53 5.81 13.76
CA CYS A 39 -2.57 4.73 14.75
C CYS A 39 -3.08 5.30 16.07
N VAL A 40 -4.16 4.72 16.60
CA VAL A 40 -4.77 5.13 17.88
C VAL A 40 -4.46 4.17 19.00
N VAL A 41 -4.08 2.93 18.67
CA VAL A 41 -3.58 1.94 19.63
C VAL A 41 -2.05 1.92 19.55
N VAL A 42 -1.40 2.11 20.69
CA VAL A 42 0.04 1.95 20.87
C VAL A 42 0.31 0.88 21.91
N HIS A 43 1.47 0.23 21.83
CA HIS A 43 1.83 -0.78 22.82
C HIS A 43 1.94 -0.14 24.21
N SER A 44 1.19 -0.67 25.18
CA SER A 44 0.91 -0.09 26.50
C SER A 44 2.13 0.12 27.40
N ASN A 45 3.21 -0.64 27.17
CA ASN A 45 4.41 -0.61 28.02
C ASN A 45 5.44 0.49 27.66
N GLY A 46 5.12 1.42 26.75
CA GLY A 46 6.02 2.52 26.38
C GLY A 46 7.32 2.11 25.66
N ARG A 47 7.48 0.82 25.34
CA ARG A 47 8.59 0.32 24.51
C ARG A 47 8.50 0.91 23.11
N HIS A 48 9.66 1.18 22.51
CA HIS A 48 9.71 1.61 21.12
C HIS A 48 9.25 0.44 20.22
N HIS A 49 8.57 0.74 19.10
CA HIS A 49 8.06 -0.29 18.17
C HIS A 49 9.13 -1.29 17.69
N ARG A 50 10.38 -0.83 17.62
CA ARG A 50 11.54 -1.63 17.22
C ARG A 50 11.93 -2.69 18.26
N ASP A 51 11.58 -2.49 19.51
CA ASP A 51 11.93 -3.36 20.64
C ASP A 51 10.85 -4.43 20.91
N LEU A 52 9.74 -4.38 20.17
CA LEU A 52 8.65 -5.35 20.25
C LEU A 52 9.04 -6.66 19.55
N THR A 53 8.42 -7.76 19.93
CA THR A 53 8.46 -8.99 19.14
C THR A 53 7.59 -8.85 17.87
N THR A 54 7.72 -9.80 16.94
CA THR A 54 6.85 -9.83 15.75
C THR A 54 5.37 -9.96 16.14
N ASP A 55 5.05 -10.83 17.10
CA ASP A 55 3.67 -11.03 17.58
C ASP A 55 3.12 -9.77 18.24
N GLU A 56 3.92 -9.09 19.06
CA GLU A 56 3.51 -7.83 19.70
C GLU A 56 3.27 -6.72 18.67
N ARG A 57 4.10 -6.64 17.60
CA ARG A 57 3.86 -5.71 16.50
C ARG A 57 2.59 -6.05 15.73
N TYR A 58 2.37 -7.35 15.48
CA TYR A 58 1.18 -7.83 14.80
C TYR A 58 -0.10 -7.50 15.58
N GLU A 59 -0.10 -7.72 16.90
CA GLU A 59 -1.25 -7.39 17.76
C GLU A 59 -1.57 -5.89 17.75
N VAL A 60 -0.56 -5.02 17.72
CA VAL A 60 -0.78 -3.57 17.56
C VAL A 60 -1.39 -3.24 16.19
N ILE A 61 -0.91 -3.86 15.11
CA ILE A 61 -1.47 -3.68 13.76
C ILE A 61 -2.95 -4.11 13.77
N ARG A 62 -3.22 -5.30 14.29
CA ARG A 62 -4.56 -5.88 14.37
C ARG A 62 -5.53 -5.04 15.18
N ALA A 63 -5.10 -4.54 16.34
CA ALA A 63 -5.90 -3.66 17.18
C ALA A 63 -6.23 -2.32 16.48
N ASN A 64 -5.29 -1.75 15.73
CA ASN A 64 -5.55 -0.54 14.95
C ASN A 64 -6.52 -0.80 13.79
N LEU A 65 -6.36 -1.89 13.03
CA LEU A 65 -7.27 -2.22 11.92
C LEU A 65 -8.70 -2.55 12.38
N ALA A 66 -8.89 -2.94 13.64
CA ALA A 66 -10.22 -3.14 14.22
C ALA A 66 -10.97 -1.81 14.46
N LEU A 67 -10.25 -0.68 14.53
CA LEU A 67 -10.81 0.63 14.88
C LEU A 67 -10.74 1.63 13.71
N LEU A 68 -9.73 1.50 12.85
CA LEU A 68 -9.43 2.46 11.80
C LEU A 68 -9.86 1.92 10.43
N LYS A 69 -10.32 2.84 9.57
CA LYS A 69 -10.82 2.52 8.24
C LYS A 69 -9.78 2.94 7.19
N ALA A 70 -9.59 2.12 6.16
CA ALA A 70 -8.79 2.53 5.00
C ALA A 70 -9.50 3.68 4.27
N LEU A 71 -8.74 4.68 3.84
CA LEU A 71 -9.23 5.89 3.18
C LEU A 71 -8.97 5.86 1.67
N GLN A 72 -7.76 5.44 1.30
CA GLN A 72 -7.37 5.32 -0.11
C GLN A 72 -6.52 4.07 -0.31
N VAL A 73 -6.72 3.39 -1.44
CA VAL A 73 -5.87 2.27 -1.89
C VAL A 73 -5.22 2.65 -3.21
N GLY A 74 -3.90 2.70 -3.20
CA GLY A 74 -3.06 2.96 -4.36
C GLY A 74 -2.54 1.65 -4.94
N ILE A 75 -2.79 1.42 -6.22
CA ILE A 75 -2.29 0.27 -6.97
C ILE A 75 -1.58 0.79 -8.21
N ALA A 76 -0.29 0.53 -8.31
CA ALA A 76 0.48 0.78 -9.52
C ALA A 76 0.86 -0.55 -10.17
N VAL A 77 0.72 -0.65 -11.48
CA VAL A 77 0.98 -1.86 -12.26
C VAL A 77 2.03 -1.55 -13.33
N LEU A 78 3.06 -2.39 -13.42
CA LEU A 78 3.90 -2.53 -14.59
C LEU A 78 3.47 -3.79 -15.34
N THR A 79 3.10 -3.63 -16.60
CA THR A 79 2.70 -4.75 -17.46
C THR A 79 3.90 -5.35 -18.19
N VAL A 80 3.74 -6.58 -18.69
CA VAL A 80 4.80 -7.31 -19.42
C VAL A 80 5.29 -6.61 -20.70
N ASP A 81 4.48 -5.75 -21.30
CA ASP A 81 4.83 -4.90 -22.46
C ASP A 81 5.47 -3.56 -22.05
N GLY A 82 5.69 -3.35 -20.75
CA GLY A 82 6.41 -2.19 -20.21
C GLY A 82 5.54 -0.96 -19.94
N GLN A 83 4.22 -1.07 -20.07
CA GLN A 83 3.30 0.02 -19.76
C GLN A 83 3.09 0.16 -18.25
N ARG A 84 2.86 1.40 -17.80
CA ARG A 84 2.64 1.72 -16.38
C ARG A 84 1.28 2.35 -16.19
N PHE A 85 0.55 1.85 -15.20
CA PHE A 85 -0.73 2.38 -14.78
C PHE A 85 -0.73 2.56 -13.27
N ALA A 86 -1.40 3.60 -12.78
CA ALA A 86 -1.57 3.82 -11.35
C ALA A 86 -2.99 4.28 -11.06
N TRP A 87 -3.64 3.62 -10.11
CA TRP A 87 -4.96 3.97 -9.61
C TRP A 87 -4.87 4.42 -8.17
N GLU A 88 -5.75 5.35 -7.81
CA GLU A 88 -6.05 5.74 -6.45
C GLU A 88 -7.53 5.53 -6.20
N PHE A 89 -7.87 4.44 -5.53
CA PHE A 89 -9.25 4.15 -5.13
C PHE A 89 -9.55 4.87 -3.82
N ASN A 90 -10.43 5.87 -3.88
CA ASN A 90 -10.91 6.60 -2.70
C ASN A 90 -12.08 5.82 -2.10
N LEU A 91 -11.97 5.41 -0.84
CA LEU A 91 -12.95 4.52 -0.20
C LEU A 91 -13.98 5.31 0.60
N GLN A 92 -15.24 4.91 0.48
CA GLN A 92 -16.27 5.36 1.40
C GLN A 92 -16.15 4.65 2.75
N GLY A 93 -16.81 5.21 3.76
CA GLY A 93 -16.99 4.57 5.05
C GLY A 93 -16.29 5.27 6.19
N PHE A 94 -15.34 6.17 5.92
CA PHE A 94 -14.81 7.10 6.92
C PHE A 94 -15.48 8.46 6.79
N ASP A 95 -15.91 9.02 7.91
CA ASP A 95 -16.46 10.38 8.02
C ASP A 95 -15.74 11.13 9.14
N ILE A 96 -15.08 12.23 8.77
CA ILE A 96 -14.31 13.05 9.71
C ILE A 96 -15.19 13.78 10.72
N GLU A 97 -16.47 13.99 10.42
CA GLU A 97 -17.44 14.61 11.33
C GLU A 97 -18.08 13.58 12.28
N SER A 98 -17.81 12.28 12.07
CA SER A 98 -18.35 11.22 12.90
C SER A 98 -17.50 11.00 14.15
N ASP A 99 -18.15 11.03 15.33
CA ASP A 99 -17.49 10.78 16.62
C ASP A 99 -17.08 9.31 16.83
N VAL A 100 -17.66 8.38 16.06
CA VAL A 100 -17.33 6.96 16.15
C VAL A 100 -16.11 6.57 15.31
N ASP A 101 -15.73 7.41 14.36
CA ASP A 101 -14.63 7.13 13.45
C ASP A 101 -13.29 7.53 14.06
N ALA A 102 -12.61 6.51 14.60
CA ALA A 102 -11.31 6.65 15.22
C ALA A 102 -10.26 7.22 14.23
N ARG A 103 -9.40 8.09 14.76
CA ARG A 103 -8.39 8.82 13.98
C ARG A 103 -7.30 9.39 14.88
N ASP A 104 -6.08 9.44 14.36
CA ASP A 104 -5.00 10.25 14.92
C ASP A 104 -5.03 11.66 14.29
N PRO A 105 -5.24 12.73 15.08
CA PRO A 105 -5.26 14.10 14.57
C PRO A 105 -4.01 14.50 13.78
N LYS A 106 -2.82 13.99 14.14
CA LYS A 106 -1.58 14.26 13.39
C LYS A 106 -1.63 13.64 12.00
N SER A 107 -2.18 12.43 11.89
CA SER A 107 -2.36 11.75 10.61
C SER A 107 -3.40 12.46 9.77
N ILE A 108 -4.49 12.94 10.36
CA ILE A 108 -5.50 13.72 9.64
C ILE A 108 -4.87 14.98 9.04
N ALA A 109 -4.14 15.77 9.83
CA ALA A 109 -3.46 16.97 9.34
C ALA A 109 -2.51 16.65 8.19
N TYR A 110 -1.68 15.61 8.34
CA TYR A 110 -0.77 15.16 7.29
C TYR A 110 -1.49 14.73 5.99
N LEU A 111 -2.61 14.01 6.11
CA LEU A 111 -3.37 13.54 4.97
C LEU A 111 -4.13 14.68 4.27
N THR A 112 -4.61 15.67 5.01
CA THR A 112 -5.16 16.91 4.46
C THR A 112 -4.10 17.65 3.64
N ASP A 113 -2.88 17.79 4.16
CA ASP A 113 -1.75 18.38 3.43
C ASP A 113 -1.36 17.54 2.20
N CYS A 114 -1.63 16.23 2.24
CA CYS A 114 -1.48 15.33 1.10
C CYS A 114 -2.67 15.40 0.12
N GLY A 115 -3.71 16.18 0.37
CA GLY A 115 -4.84 16.35 -0.53
C GLY A 115 -5.94 15.30 -0.42
N VAL A 116 -6.01 14.55 0.68
CA VAL A 116 -7.17 13.68 0.96
C VAL A 116 -8.39 14.54 1.25
N ASP A 117 -9.43 14.41 0.43
CA ASP A 117 -10.70 15.11 0.62
C ASP A 117 -11.61 14.30 1.55
N PHE A 118 -11.42 14.50 2.87
CA PHE A 118 -12.21 13.84 3.91
C PHE A 118 -13.71 14.12 3.82
N ASN A 119 -14.11 15.28 3.30
CA ASN A 119 -15.52 15.60 3.13
C ASN A 119 -16.13 14.80 1.98
N ARG A 120 -15.34 14.47 0.95
CA ARG A 120 -15.80 13.74 -0.22
C ARG A 120 -15.87 12.23 0.00
N LEU A 121 -14.96 11.66 0.79
CA LEU A 121 -14.90 10.22 1.09
C LEU A 121 -16.28 9.59 1.43
N PRO A 122 -17.06 10.11 2.41
CA PRO A 122 -18.33 9.48 2.79
C PRO A 122 -19.42 9.59 1.72
N ARG A 123 -19.34 10.55 0.79
CA ARG A 123 -20.38 10.81 -0.23
C ARG A 123 -20.09 10.15 -1.56
N ASP A 124 -18.85 10.26 -2.03
CA ASP A 124 -18.46 9.88 -3.39
C ASP A 124 -17.43 8.75 -3.41
N GLY A 125 -17.00 8.26 -2.24
CA GLY A 125 -16.06 7.17 -2.13
C GLY A 125 -16.63 5.84 -2.65
N ILE A 126 -15.74 4.91 -2.95
CA ILE A 126 -16.06 3.58 -3.45
C ILE A 126 -16.32 2.65 -2.27
N ASP A 127 -17.37 1.83 -2.37
CA ASP A 127 -17.59 0.70 -1.46
C ASP A 127 -16.40 -0.27 -1.52
N GLY A 128 -15.77 -0.54 -0.38
CA GLY A 128 -14.69 -1.53 -0.29
C GLY A 128 -15.06 -2.92 -0.82
N CYS A 129 -16.34 -3.31 -0.75
CA CYS A 129 -16.85 -4.54 -1.36
C CYS A 129 -16.80 -4.49 -2.89
N LYS A 130 -17.10 -3.34 -3.51
CA LYS A 130 -16.99 -3.18 -4.97
C LYS A 130 -15.53 -3.25 -5.40
N LEU A 131 -14.62 -2.60 -4.66
CA LEU A 131 -13.18 -2.71 -4.92
C LEU A 131 -12.69 -4.16 -4.82
N ARG A 132 -13.12 -4.89 -3.79
CA ARG A 132 -12.82 -6.33 -3.64
C ARG A 132 -13.28 -7.12 -4.86
N CYS A 133 -14.56 -6.99 -5.26
CA CYS A 133 -15.09 -7.74 -6.41
C CYS A 133 -14.31 -7.42 -7.67
N LEU A 134 -14.05 -6.13 -7.94
CA LEU A 134 -13.23 -5.70 -9.08
C LEU A 134 -11.85 -6.38 -9.08
N LEU A 135 -11.13 -6.35 -7.96
CA LEU A 135 -9.78 -6.91 -7.89
C LEU A 135 -9.78 -8.43 -8.05
N GLN A 136 -10.78 -9.12 -7.50
CA GLN A 136 -10.95 -10.57 -7.65
C GLN A 136 -11.25 -10.96 -9.12
N ASP A 137 -12.11 -10.19 -9.79
CA ASP A 137 -12.57 -10.49 -11.15
C ASP A 137 -11.66 -9.90 -12.25
N SER A 138 -10.76 -8.98 -11.89
CA SER A 138 -9.86 -8.30 -12.84
C SER A 138 -8.85 -9.22 -13.52
N GLY A 139 -8.57 -10.38 -12.93
CA GLY A 139 -7.46 -11.25 -13.33
C GLY A 139 -6.11 -10.89 -12.70
N LEU A 140 -6.04 -9.81 -11.89
CA LEU A 140 -4.81 -9.37 -11.21
C LEU A 140 -4.19 -10.48 -10.35
N LEU A 141 -5.01 -11.16 -9.55
CA LEU A 141 -4.56 -12.24 -8.68
C LEU A 141 -4.10 -13.46 -9.49
N LYS A 142 -4.81 -13.75 -10.60
CA LYS A 142 -4.52 -14.87 -11.50
C LYS A 142 -3.20 -14.68 -12.25
N ALA A 143 -2.84 -13.43 -12.57
CA ALA A 143 -1.56 -13.10 -13.21
C ALA A 143 -0.35 -13.39 -12.31
N ARG A 144 -0.55 -13.51 -10.99
CA ARG A 144 0.49 -13.72 -9.96
C ARG A 144 1.73 -12.81 -10.14
N PRO A 145 1.54 -11.47 -10.21
CA PRO A 145 2.65 -10.55 -10.35
C PRO A 145 3.56 -10.56 -9.11
N SER A 146 4.78 -10.03 -9.23
CA SER A 146 5.57 -9.68 -8.04
C SER A 146 5.03 -8.38 -7.44
N TRP A 147 4.75 -8.39 -6.15
CA TRP A 147 4.22 -7.26 -5.41
C TRP A 147 5.33 -6.50 -4.70
N ALA A 148 5.14 -5.19 -4.59
CA ALA A 148 5.99 -4.27 -3.86
C ALA A 148 5.15 -3.41 -2.92
N THR A 149 5.74 -3.00 -1.81
CA THR A 149 5.16 -2.04 -0.85
C THR A 149 6.31 -1.27 -0.19
N PHE A 150 6.01 -0.23 0.58
CA PHE A 150 7.01 0.50 1.36
C PHE A 150 6.56 0.63 2.81
N THR A 151 7.37 0.18 3.78
CA THR A 151 6.94 0.12 5.21
C THR A 151 5.60 -0.60 5.36
N GLY A 152 5.51 -1.77 4.73
CA GLY A 152 4.27 -2.31 4.20
C GLY A 152 3.35 -3.04 5.15
N ALA A 153 3.73 -3.27 6.41
CA ALA A 153 2.96 -4.12 7.30
C ALA A 153 1.47 -3.71 7.39
N TYR A 154 1.19 -2.41 7.59
CA TYR A 154 -0.17 -1.88 7.60
C TYR A 154 -0.83 -1.91 6.22
N HIS A 155 -0.12 -1.52 5.15
CA HIS A 155 -0.68 -1.49 3.80
C HIS A 155 -1.16 -2.88 3.36
N VAL A 156 -0.34 -3.90 3.62
CA VAL A 156 -0.66 -5.30 3.32
C VAL A 156 -1.81 -5.77 4.20
N ALA A 157 -1.80 -5.44 5.50
CA ALA A 157 -2.89 -5.77 6.42
C ALA A 157 -4.24 -5.22 5.96
N TYR A 158 -4.31 -3.95 5.57
CA TYR A 158 -5.54 -3.36 5.03
C TYR A 158 -5.96 -4.04 3.72
N PHE A 159 -5.02 -4.27 2.81
CA PHE A 159 -5.32 -4.90 1.53
C PHE A 159 -5.91 -6.30 1.70
N VAL A 160 -5.27 -7.18 2.50
CA VAL A 160 -5.81 -8.54 2.70
C VAL A 160 -7.11 -8.55 3.49
N THR A 161 -7.34 -7.57 4.38
CA THR A 161 -8.63 -7.39 5.06
C THR A 161 -9.74 -7.04 4.05
N ILE A 162 -9.47 -6.11 3.13
CA ILE A 162 -10.40 -5.75 2.05
C ILE A 162 -10.66 -6.96 1.16
N MET A 163 -9.60 -7.64 0.70
CA MET A 163 -9.70 -8.77 -0.24
C MET A 163 -10.40 -9.99 0.36
N SER A 164 -10.16 -10.30 1.63
CA SER A 164 -10.81 -11.42 2.32
C SER A 164 -12.23 -11.10 2.76
N GLY A 165 -12.55 -9.82 3.00
CA GLY A 165 -13.80 -9.42 3.65
C GLY A 165 -13.90 -9.86 5.11
N LYS A 166 -12.79 -10.28 5.72
CA LYS A 166 -12.73 -10.82 7.08
C LYS A 166 -11.82 -9.95 7.94
N LYS A 167 -12.01 -10.02 9.27
CA LYS A 167 -11.05 -9.45 10.22
C LYS A 167 -9.71 -10.18 10.09
N LEU A 168 -8.63 -9.48 10.47
CA LEU A 168 -7.31 -10.08 10.57
C LEU A 168 -7.31 -11.29 11.53
N PRO A 169 -6.57 -12.37 11.21
CA PRO A 169 -6.45 -13.56 12.07
C PRO A 169 -5.83 -13.27 13.44
N ASP A 170 -5.97 -14.22 14.37
CA ASP A 170 -5.43 -14.08 15.74
C ASP A 170 -3.91 -14.28 15.82
N SER A 171 -3.29 -14.94 14.85
CA SER A 171 -1.84 -15.20 14.85
C SER A 171 -1.16 -14.61 13.62
N VAL A 172 0.13 -14.24 13.78
CA VAL A 172 0.95 -13.75 12.68
C VAL A 172 1.12 -14.79 11.58
N ASP A 173 1.20 -16.08 11.93
CA ASP A 173 1.33 -17.16 10.94
C ASP A 173 0.09 -17.24 10.06
N ALA A 174 -1.11 -17.23 10.66
CA ALA A 174 -2.37 -17.24 9.91
C ALA A 174 -2.53 -15.96 9.06
N PHE A 175 -2.05 -14.83 9.55
CA PHE A 175 -1.97 -13.60 8.76
C PHE A 175 -1.05 -13.76 7.55
N MET A 176 0.16 -14.32 7.72
CA MET A 176 1.09 -14.51 6.61
C MET A 176 0.59 -15.55 5.59
N GLU A 177 -0.16 -16.57 6.02
CA GLU A 177 -0.90 -17.46 5.10
C GLU A 177 -1.96 -16.70 4.30
N MET A 178 -2.74 -15.84 4.95
CA MET A 178 -3.70 -14.97 4.25
C MET A 178 -3.01 -14.03 3.25
N VAL A 179 -1.83 -13.49 3.59
CA VAL A 179 -1.02 -12.70 2.64
C VAL A 179 -0.63 -13.53 1.42
N ARG A 180 -0.16 -14.77 1.62
CA ARG A 180 0.23 -15.67 0.52
C ARG A 180 -0.94 -16.09 -0.37
N GLU A 181 -2.16 -16.09 0.15
CA GLU A 181 -3.38 -16.38 -0.62
C GLU A 181 -3.70 -15.27 -1.64
N PHE A 182 -3.66 -14.00 -1.20
CA PHE A 182 -4.06 -12.86 -2.03
C PHE A 182 -2.91 -12.17 -2.76
N VAL A 183 -1.67 -12.37 -2.30
CA VAL A 183 -0.50 -11.65 -2.81
C VAL A 183 0.54 -12.66 -3.25
N GLY A 184 1.08 -12.45 -4.45
CA GLY A 184 2.22 -13.23 -4.96
C GLY A 184 3.51 -12.94 -4.19
N PRO A 185 4.69 -13.18 -4.79
CA PRO A 185 5.96 -12.78 -4.19
C PRO A 185 5.92 -11.30 -3.81
N LEU A 186 6.11 -10.97 -2.53
CA LEU A 186 5.91 -9.63 -1.98
C LEU A 186 7.21 -9.09 -1.40
N TYR A 187 7.57 -7.86 -1.75
CA TYR A 187 8.81 -7.25 -1.32
C TYR A 187 8.59 -5.87 -0.69
N ASP A 188 9.18 -5.64 0.48
CA ASP A 188 9.24 -4.29 1.06
C ASP A 188 10.43 -3.51 0.49
N VAL A 189 10.12 -2.45 -0.25
CA VAL A 189 11.11 -1.55 -0.88
C VAL A 189 12.07 -0.98 0.14
N LYS A 190 11.63 -0.70 1.38
CA LYS A 190 12.54 -0.17 2.41
C LYS A 190 13.58 -1.20 2.83
N ARG A 191 13.17 -2.47 2.95
CA ARG A 191 14.09 -3.59 3.25
C ARG A 191 15.08 -3.80 2.12
N LEU A 192 14.59 -3.88 0.88
CA LEU A 192 15.44 -4.03 -0.31
C LEU A 192 16.43 -2.85 -0.48
N ALA A 193 15.97 -1.62 -0.25
CA ALA A 193 16.81 -0.44 -0.36
C ALA A 193 17.94 -0.44 0.67
N ARG A 194 17.66 -0.85 1.91
CA ARG A 194 18.68 -0.95 2.97
C ARG A 194 19.70 -2.04 2.68
N GLU A 195 19.29 -3.15 2.07
CA GLU A 195 20.25 -4.17 1.61
C GLU A 195 21.15 -3.62 0.50
N HIS A 196 20.56 -2.95 -0.49
CA HIS A 196 21.31 -2.42 -1.61
C HIS A 196 22.33 -1.36 -1.17
N ASP A 197 21.90 -0.45 -0.30
CA ASP A 197 22.72 0.60 0.29
C ASP A 197 22.17 0.94 1.68
N GLY A 198 22.95 0.64 2.72
CA GLY A 198 22.59 0.93 4.12
C GLY A 198 22.31 2.41 4.41
N SER A 199 22.73 3.32 3.52
CA SER A 199 22.41 4.73 3.59
C SER A 199 20.97 5.05 3.18
N CYS A 200 20.26 4.16 2.50
CA CYS A 200 18.86 4.32 2.08
C CYS A 200 17.90 4.24 3.27
N VAL A 201 17.79 5.36 4.01
CA VAL A 201 16.96 5.49 5.21
C VAL A 201 15.91 6.58 5.06
N GLY A 202 14.86 6.50 5.89
CA GLY A 202 13.80 7.49 5.97
C GLY A 202 12.60 7.17 5.07
N ALA A 203 11.93 8.23 4.60
CA ALA A 203 10.71 8.13 3.81
C ALA A 203 10.98 7.68 2.36
N LEU A 204 9.95 7.16 1.68
CA LEU A 204 10.04 6.69 0.30
C LEU A 204 10.64 7.72 -0.66
N SER A 205 10.34 9.02 -0.50
CA SER A 205 10.95 10.06 -1.34
C SER A 205 12.46 10.13 -1.22
N ASN A 206 13.02 9.85 -0.04
CA ASN A 206 14.46 9.89 0.15
C ASN A 206 15.11 8.69 -0.56
N VAL A 207 14.47 7.51 -0.46
CA VAL A 207 14.90 6.30 -1.16
C VAL A 207 14.85 6.51 -2.68
N VAL A 208 13.73 7.01 -3.20
CA VAL A 208 13.54 7.34 -4.63
C VAL A 208 14.62 8.33 -5.12
N LYS A 209 14.89 9.40 -4.36
CA LYS A 209 15.96 10.37 -4.70
C LYS A 209 17.33 9.70 -4.75
N LYS A 210 17.67 8.88 -3.75
CA LYS A 210 18.97 8.19 -3.68
C LYS A 210 19.17 7.18 -4.79
N LEU A 211 18.10 6.46 -5.15
CA LEU A 211 18.13 5.51 -6.24
C LEU A 211 18.13 6.17 -7.63
N ALA A 212 17.91 7.49 -7.70
CA ALA A 212 17.84 8.27 -8.94
C ALA A 212 16.83 7.70 -9.95
N VAL A 213 15.67 7.25 -9.47
CA VAL A 213 14.65 6.57 -10.30
C VAL A 213 13.67 7.53 -10.99
N MET A 214 13.71 8.82 -10.64
CA MET A 214 12.87 9.82 -11.29
C MET A 214 13.50 10.25 -12.62
N PRO A 215 12.69 10.42 -13.69
CA PRO A 215 13.16 11.01 -14.94
C PRO A 215 13.80 12.40 -14.73
N PRO A 216 14.77 12.79 -15.57
CA PRO A 216 15.37 14.13 -15.51
C PRO A 216 14.31 15.23 -15.62
N GLY A 217 14.31 16.16 -14.66
CA GLY A 217 13.39 17.30 -14.64
C GLY A 217 12.04 17.04 -13.96
N GLU A 218 11.74 15.80 -13.54
CA GLU A 218 10.53 15.49 -12.77
C GLU A 218 10.80 15.61 -11.26
N GLU A 219 10.00 16.43 -10.59
CA GLU A 219 10.03 16.54 -9.14
C GLU A 219 9.16 15.46 -8.49
N ILE A 220 9.60 14.95 -7.34
CA ILE A 220 8.77 14.09 -6.51
C ILE A 220 7.64 14.96 -5.93
N PRO A 221 6.37 14.59 -6.15
CA PRO A 221 5.25 15.34 -5.59
C PRO A 221 5.38 15.54 -4.07
N LYS A 222 5.09 16.77 -3.62
CA LYS A 222 5.12 17.13 -2.18
C LYS A 222 4.01 16.40 -1.42
N SER A 223 2.81 16.39 -1.98
CA SER A 223 1.67 15.59 -1.54
C SER A 223 1.81 14.17 -2.11
N LYS A 224 1.54 13.14 -1.29
CA LYS A 224 1.59 11.74 -1.74
C LYS A 224 0.31 11.02 -1.35
N PRO A 225 -0.74 11.18 -2.16
CA PRO A 225 -1.91 10.32 -2.13
C PRO A 225 -1.49 8.85 -2.33
N ALA A 226 -2.38 7.91 -2.01
CA ALA A 226 -2.06 6.48 -2.10
C ALA A 226 -1.53 6.07 -3.50
N GLY A 227 -2.13 6.60 -4.57
CA GLY A 227 -1.74 6.29 -5.94
C GLY A 227 -0.30 6.71 -6.25
N THR A 228 0.08 7.95 -5.91
CA THR A 228 1.47 8.43 -6.08
C THR A 228 2.45 7.62 -5.23
N GLY A 229 2.07 7.27 -3.99
CA GLY A 229 2.89 6.41 -3.13
C GLY A 229 3.18 5.05 -3.78
N SER A 230 2.15 4.41 -4.34
CA SER A 230 2.30 3.12 -5.03
C SER A 230 3.18 3.23 -6.29
N MET A 231 3.01 4.28 -7.10
CA MET A 231 3.84 4.51 -8.29
C MET A 231 5.32 4.68 -7.95
N LEU A 232 5.62 5.49 -6.92
CA LEU A 232 7.00 5.69 -6.45
C LEU A 232 7.60 4.40 -5.89
N ALA A 233 6.81 3.59 -5.19
CA ALA A 233 7.25 2.29 -4.69
C ALA A 233 7.55 1.32 -5.86
N LEU A 234 6.72 1.33 -6.91
CA LEU A 234 6.94 0.52 -8.12
C LEU A 234 8.25 0.89 -8.83
N LEU A 235 8.52 2.20 -9.01
CA LEU A 235 9.76 2.67 -9.66
C LEU A 235 11.01 2.29 -8.86
N ALA A 236 10.95 2.46 -7.54
CA ALA A 236 12.03 2.05 -6.65
C ALA A 236 12.25 0.53 -6.67
N PHE A 237 11.16 -0.24 -6.64
CA PHE A 237 11.20 -1.70 -6.71
C PHE A 237 11.89 -2.18 -7.99
N GLU A 238 11.52 -1.64 -9.14
CA GLU A 238 12.11 -2.05 -10.43
C GLU A 238 13.61 -1.79 -10.50
N THR A 239 14.03 -0.64 -9.97
CA THR A 239 15.46 -0.32 -9.89
C THR A 239 16.19 -1.26 -8.93
N LEU A 240 15.62 -1.53 -7.76
CA LEU A 240 16.23 -2.44 -6.78
C LEU A 240 16.29 -3.87 -7.28
N LYS A 241 15.26 -4.33 -8.00
CA LYS A 241 15.23 -5.64 -8.65
C LYS A 241 16.36 -5.80 -9.65
N GLN A 242 16.63 -4.79 -10.48
CA GLN A 242 17.76 -4.80 -11.41
C GLN A 242 19.11 -4.83 -10.68
N LYS A 243 19.24 -4.10 -9.57
CA LYS A 243 20.50 -4.00 -8.81
C LYS A 243 20.80 -5.21 -7.93
N LEU A 244 19.78 -5.84 -7.35
CA LEU A 244 19.92 -6.98 -6.44
C LEU A 244 19.83 -8.33 -7.17
N GLY A 245 19.15 -8.41 -8.32
CA GLY A 245 18.94 -9.66 -9.04
C GLY A 245 18.25 -10.72 -8.17
N THR A 246 18.70 -11.98 -8.25
CA THR A 246 18.14 -13.10 -7.47
C THR A 246 18.36 -12.95 -5.96
N ASN A 247 19.30 -12.10 -5.51
CA ASN A 247 19.53 -11.87 -4.08
C ASN A 247 18.34 -11.23 -3.38
N MET A 248 17.35 -10.67 -4.10
CA MET A 248 16.15 -10.12 -3.46
C MET A 248 15.22 -11.23 -2.93
N GLU A 249 15.27 -12.44 -3.47
CA GLU A 249 14.32 -13.53 -3.17
C GLU A 249 14.37 -13.95 -1.69
N LYS A 250 15.53 -13.82 -1.03
CA LYS A 250 15.69 -14.07 0.42
C LYS A 250 14.85 -13.14 1.31
N TYR A 251 14.38 -12.02 0.75
CA TYR A 251 13.58 -11.01 1.45
C TYR A 251 12.10 -11.06 1.07
N CYS A 252 11.68 -12.06 0.29
CA CYS A 252 10.29 -12.26 -0.06
C CYS A 252 9.45 -12.45 1.22
N HIS A 253 8.35 -11.71 1.31
CA HIS A 253 7.43 -11.66 2.46
C HIS A 253 8.01 -11.12 3.78
N GLU A 254 9.19 -10.49 3.77
CA GLU A 254 9.66 -9.67 4.90
C GLU A 254 9.04 -8.27 4.82
N LEU A 255 8.26 -7.89 5.83
CA LEU A 255 7.53 -6.62 5.88
C LEU A 255 8.10 -5.69 6.94
N CYS A 256 8.51 -4.48 6.53
CA CYS A 256 8.96 -3.48 7.48
C CYS A 256 7.78 -3.08 8.36
N GLY A 257 8.01 -3.11 9.68
CA GLY A 257 6.98 -2.82 10.68
C GLY A 257 6.32 -4.07 11.28
N LEU A 258 6.57 -5.26 10.72
CA LEU A 258 6.13 -6.54 11.27
C LEU A 258 7.34 -7.36 11.78
N GLN A 259 8.30 -7.68 10.91
CA GLN A 259 9.54 -8.31 11.32
C GLN A 259 10.56 -7.25 11.79
N ALA A 260 11.47 -7.63 12.69
CA ALA A 260 12.59 -6.79 13.10
C ALA A 260 13.68 -6.82 12.02
N ILE A 261 13.46 -6.07 10.93
CA ILE A 261 14.32 -6.08 9.74
C ILE A 261 15.15 -4.83 9.55
#